data_AF-A0A925KC44-F1
#
_entry.id   AF-A0A925KC44-F1
#
_cell.length_a   1.000
_cell.length_b   1.000
_cell.length_c   1.000
_cell.angle_alpha   90.00
_cell.angle_beta   90.00
_cell.angle_gamma   90.00
#
_symmetry.space_group_name_H-M   'P 1'
#
loop_
_entity.id
_entity.type
_entity.pdbx_description
1 polymer ?
#
loop_
_entity_poly.entity_id
_entity_poly.type
_entity_poly.pdbx_seq_one_letter_code
_entity_poly.pdbx_strand_id
1 'polypeptide(L)'
;QVGLDHTDVVRYTANGFPDVSFGGGSGKLTILGNDVGQGLALQPDGKLLLVGSLINPIAPASAGFLLKRLMPNGTLDSGFGTAGTVATSLSVNAAANAVALLADGRMVVVGSRMFSANPNFVVARYAADGALDTSFGIGGTLSIDFFGFTDLGENVLVQADGKILVSGSAQTLRSDGYGLARINP
;
A
#
# COMPACT_ATOMS: atom_id res chain seq x y z
N GLN A 1 1.21 28.91 8.28
CA GLN A 1 1.95 27.78 7.69
C GLN A 1 0.90 26.74 7.33
N VAL A 2 0.58 26.57 6.05
CA VAL A 2 -0.37 25.53 5.62
C VAL A 2 0.32 24.19 5.92
N GLY A 3 -0.25 23.39 6.80
CA GLY A 3 0.30 22.08 7.15
C GLY A 3 0.36 21.23 5.90
N LEU A 4 1.56 20.94 5.42
CA LEU A 4 1.74 19.96 4.35
C LEU A 4 1.50 18.59 4.97
N ASP A 5 0.69 17.76 4.30
CA ASP A 5 0.55 16.36 4.66
C ASP A 5 1.94 15.72 4.75
N HIS A 6 2.16 14.93 5.79
CA HIS A 6 3.43 14.25 6.02
C HIS A 6 3.21 12.88 6.63
N THR A 7 4.21 12.04 6.44
CA THR A 7 4.31 10.72 7.04
C THR A 7 5.50 10.68 7.96
N ASP A 8 5.27 10.32 9.21
CA ASP A 8 6.34 10.07 10.17
C ASP A 8 6.61 8.58 10.29
N VAL A 9 7.86 8.17 10.09
CA VAL A 9 8.34 6.81 10.33
C VAL A 9 9.29 6.85 11.50
N VAL A 10 8.98 6.11 12.56
CA VAL A 10 9.80 6.07 13.77
C VAL A 10 10.31 4.65 13.98
N ARG A 11 11.59 4.50 14.31
CA ARG A 11 12.18 3.23 14.69
C ARG A 11 12.57 3.23 16.15
N TYR A 12 12.21 2.17 16.85
CA TYR A 12 12.57 1.92 18.24
C TYR A 12 13.49 0.70 18.34
N THR A 13 14.38 0.74 19.32
CA THR A 13 15.16 -0.42 19.77
C THR A 13 14.25 -1.42 20.48
N ALA A 14 14.76 -2.64 20.72
CA ALA A 14 14.03 -3.67 21.48
C ALA A 14 13.67 -3.23 22.91
N ASN A 15 14.40 -2.26 23.46
CA ASN A 15 14.14 -1.70 24.79
C ASN A 15 13.18 -0.50 24.76
N GLY A 16 12.58 -0.19 23.60
CA GLY A 16 11.58 0.87 23.45
C GLY A 16 12.15 2.30 23.31
N PHE A 17 13.47 2.47 23.25
CA PHE A 17 14.10 3.78 22.98
C PHE A 17 14.19 4.07 21.48
N PRO A 18 14.12 5.34 21.04
CA PRO A 18 14.36 5.68 19.64
C PRO A 18 15.70 5.14 19.13
N ASP A 19 15.69 4.50 17.96
CA ASP A 19 16.90 3.99 17.33
C ASP A 19 17.59 5.08 16.52
N VAL A 20 18.61 5.70 17.11
CA VAL A 20 19.38 6.81 16.50
C VAL A 20 20.14 6.42 15.23
N SER A 21 20.23 5.14 14.87
CA SER A 21 20.78 4.76 13.55
C SER A 21 19.79 4.97 12.39
N PHE A 22 18.55 5.37 12.69
CA PHE A 22 17.49 5.68 11.74
C PHE A 22 17.21 7.19 11.65
N GLY A 23 16.75 7.65 10.48
CA GLY A 23 16.16 8.99 10.36
C GLY A 23 17.16 10.12 10.65
N GLY A 24 18.39 9.96 10.15
CA GLY A 24 19.45 10.97 10.28
C GLY A 24 19.93 11.22 11.71
N GLY A 25 19.82 10.23 12.61
CA GLY A 25 20.30 10.37 13.99
C GLY A 25 19.19 10.49 15.03
N SER A 26 17.95 10.73 14.60
CA SER A 26 16.84 11.06 15.53
C SER A 26 15.95 9.87 15.89
N GLY A 27 16.08 8.74 15.20
CA GLY A 27 15.12 7.64 15.26
C GLY A 27 13.80 7.92 14.55
N LYS A 28 13.66 9.08 13.90
CA LYS A 28 12.48 9.52 13.18
C LYS A 28 12.83 10.05 11.79
N LEU A 29 12.07 9.63 10.78
CA LEU A 29 12.05 10.22 9.45
C LEU A 29 10.70 10.89 9.23
N THR A 30 10.71 12.13 8.74
CA THR A 30 9.50 12.82 8.26
C THR A 30 9.56 12.93 6.74
N ILE A 31 8.57 12.35 6.06
CA ILE A 31 8.39 12.42 4.61
C ILE A 31 7.34 13.50 4.33
N LEU A 32 7.72 14.57 3.62
CA LEU A 32 6.84 15.70 3.33
C LEU A 32 6.07 15.52 2.02
N GLY A 33 4.84 16.05 1.96
CA GLY A 33 4.09 16.30 0.72
C GLY A 33 3.63 15.04 -0.01
N ASN A 34 3.39 13.94 0.71
CA ASN A 34 2.92 12.68 0.14
C ASN A 34 1.91 12.03 1.09
N ASP A 35 0.85 11.43 0.52
CA ASP A 35 -0.10 10.63 1.28
C ASP A 35 0.34 9.16 1.28
N VAL A 36 1.34 8.85 2.10
CA VAL A 36 1.86 7.49 2.28
C VAL A 36 1.85 7.08 3.75
N GLY A 37 1.95 5.78 4.02
CA GLY A 37 2.07 5.24 5.38
C GLY A 37 0.78 4.65 5.93
N GLN A 38 -0.26 4.50 5.10
CA GLN A 38 -1.45 3.70 5.41
C GLN A 38 -1.07 2.24 5.67
N GLY A 39 -0.13 1.71 4.88
CA GLY A 39 0.43 0.38 5.06
C GLY A 39 1.95 0.40 5.11
N LEU A 40 2.52 -0.51 5.91
CA LEU A 40 3.96 -0.71 6.08
C LEU A 40 4.29 -2.20 6.01
N ALA A 41 5.32 -2.56 5.24
CA ALA A 41 5.93 -3.88 5.27
C ALA A 41 7.45 -3.80 5.44
N LEU A 42 8.02 -4.72 6.22
CA LEU A 42 9.45 -4.91 6.38
C LEU A 42 9.93 -6.00 5.42
N GLN A 43 10.89 -5.67 4.55
CA GLN A 43 11.54 -6.64 3.68
C GLN A 43 12.63 -7.42 4.42
N PRO A 44 12.96 -8.66 3.98
CA PRO A 44 13.99 -9.48 4.65
C PRO A 44 15.39 -8.84 4.71
N ASP A 45 15.70 -7.93 3.79
CA ASP A 45 16.96 -7.16 3.76
C ASP A 45 16.93 -5.92 4.68
N GLY A 46 15.86 -5.74 5.45
CA GLY A 46 15.68 -4.63 6.38
C GLY A 46 15.11 -3.36 5.74
N LYS A 47 14.83 -3.35 4.43
CA LYS A 47 14.18 -2.22 3.78
C LYS A 47 12.70 -2.12 4.21
N LEU A 48 12.17 -0.90 4.22
CA LEU A 48 10.79 -0.63 4.60
C LEU A 48 10.00 -0.21 3.37
N LEU A 49 8.85 -0.82 3.15
CA LEU A 49 7.92 -0.45 2.10
C LEU A 49 6.70 0.24 2.70
N LEU A 50 6.45 1.47 2.27
CA LEU A 50 5.29 2.26 2.64
C LEU A 50 4.33 2.32 1.46
N VAL A 51 3.03 2.21 1.72
CA VAL A 51 2.00 2.40 0.70
C VAL A 51 1.00 3.44 1.13
N GLY A 52 0.39 4.08 0.14
CA GLY A 52 -0.69 5.04 0.30
C GLY A 52 -1.28 5.49 -1.02
N SER A 53 -1.85 6.68 -1.00
CA SER A 53 -2.61 7.23 -2.12
C SER A 53 -1.79 8.23 -2.90
N LEU A 54 -1.79 8.08 -4.23
CA LEU A 54 -1.45 9.17 -5.12
C LEU A 54 -2.67 10.10 -5.18
N ILE A 55 -2.65 11.21 -4.43
CA ILE A 55 -3.69 12.24 -4.55
C ILE A 55 -3.21 13.30 -5.53
N ASN A 56 -3.91 13.45 -6.66
CA ASN A 56 -3.75 14.60 -7.53
C ASN A 56 -4.87 15.62 -7.23
N PRO A 57 -4.57 16.73 -6.52
CA PRO A 57 -5.59 17.70 -6.12
C PRO A 57 -6.19 18.49 -7.29
N ILE A 58 -5.57 18.45 -8.47
CA ILE A 58 -6.00 19.19 -9.67
C ILE A 58 -6.70 18.24 -10.67
N ALA A 59 -6.40 16.95 -10.63
CA ALA A 59 -7.02 15.92 -11.46
C ALA A 59 -7.38 14.69 -10.61
N PRO A 60 -8.50 14.72 -9.86
CA PRO A 60 -8.91 13.62 -8.99
C PRO A 60 -9.23 12.31 -9.74
N ALA A 61 -9.24 12.30 -11.08
CA ALA A 61 -9.35 11.13 -11.94
C ALA A 61 -8.03 10.35 -12.13
N SER A 62 -6.94 10.78 -11.49
CA SER A 62 -5.62 10.12 -11.53
C SER A 62 -5.19 9.59 -10.16
N ALA A 63 -6.14 9.32 -9.27
CA ALA A 63 -5.82 8.76 -7.97
C ALA A 63 -5.40 7.29 -8.11
N GLY A 64 -4.35 6.89 -7.43
CA GLY A 64 -3.82 5.55 -7.56
C GLY A 64 -2.92 5.18 -6.39
N PHE A 65 -2.11 4.15 -6.56
CA PHE A 65 -1.24 3.71 -5.48
C PHE A 65 0.09 4.45 -5.51
N LEU A 66 0.54 4.88 -4.34
CA LEU A 66 1.84 5.47 -4.11
C LEU A 66 2.62 4.53 -3.19
N LEU A 67 3.76 4.01 -3.67
CA LEU A 67 4.66 3.18 -2.88
C LEU A 67 5.97 3.94 -2.70
N LYS A 68 6.52 3.90 -1.48
CA LYS A 68 7.88 4.35 -1.22
C LYS A 68 8.69 3.25 -0.55
N ARG A 69 9.94 3.10 -0.95
CA ARG A 69 10.87 2.20 -0.27
C ARG A 69 11.97 2.98 0.42
N LEU A 70 12.20 2.64 1.68
CA LEU A 70 13.28 3.17 2.51
C LEU A 70 14.33 2.09 2.72
N MET A 71 15.58 2.52 2.73
CA MET A 71 16.72 1.77 3.23
C MET A 71 16.56 1.53 4.75
N PRO A 72 17.27 0.54 5.32
CA PRO A 72 17.20 0.28 6.76
C PRO A 72 17.54 1.51 7.62
N ASN A 73 18.33 2.47 7.17
CA ASN A 73 18.65 3.70 7.91
C ASN A 73 17.58 4.81 7.75
N GLY A 74 16.51 4.57 6.97
CA GLY A 74 15.44 5.52 6.71
C GLY A 74 15.66 6.44 5.51
N THR A 75 16.78 6.35 4.77
CA THR A 75 16.92 7.10 3.51
C THR A 75 16.09 6.44 2.42
N LEU A 76 15.60 7.19 1.41
CA LEU A 76 14.92 6.60 0.25
C LEU A 76 15.85 5.63 -0.51
N ASP A 77 15.32 4.49 -0.94
CA ASP A 77 16.04 3.53 -1.78
C ASP A 77 15.97 3.96 -3.26
N SER A 78 17.05 4.54 -3.77
CA SER A 78 17.10 5.01 -5.16
C SER A 78 16.95 3.91 -6.21
N GLY A 79 17.11 2.63 -5.85
CA GLY A 79 16.91 1.48 -6.72
C GLY A 79 15.46 0.98 -6.81
N PHE A 80 14.51 1.65 -6.15
CA PHE A 80 13.07 1.34 -6.23
C PHE A 80 12.32 2.38 -7.05
N GLY A 81 11.61 1.93 -8.09
CA GLY A 81 10.91 2.82 -9.01
C GLY A 81 11.77 3.99 -9.47
N THR A 82 11.24 5.20 -9.33
CA THR A 82 11.98 6.44 -9.58
C THR A 82 12.36 7.08 -8.25
N ALA A 83 13.65 7.04 -7.91
CA ALA A 83 14.21 7.66 -6.70
C ALA A 83 13.51 7.23 -5.40
N GLY A 84 13.18 5.94 -5.27
CA GLY A 84 12.52 5.37 -4.10
C GLY A 84 11.01 5.50 -4.10
N THR A 85 10.40 5.92 -5.20
CA THR A 85 8.96 6.13 -5.32
C THR A 85 8.40 5.42 -6.55
N VAL A 86 7.26 4.77 -6.38
CA VAL A 86 6.40 4.29 -7.47
C VAL A 86 5.06 4.98 -7.35
N ALA A 87 4.65 5.68 -8.40
CA ALA A 87 3.32 6.24 -8.53
C ALA A 87 2.61 5.48 -9.65
N THR A 88 1.57 4.72 -9.32
CA THR A 88 0.80 3.95 -10.28
C THR A 88 -0.57 4.59 -10.45
N SER A 89 -0.82 5.18 -11.62
CA SER A 89 -2.20 5.48 -12.01
C SER A 89 -2.87 4.17 -12.35
N LEU A 90 -3.87 3.78 -11.56
CA LEU A 90 -4.72 2.67 -11.91
C LEU A 90 -5.79 3.17 -12.89
N SER A 91 -6.42 2.26 -13.64
CA SER A 91 -7.58 2.60 -14.50
C SER A 91 -8.82 3.00 -13.69
N VAL A 92 -8.69 3.05 -12.37
CA VAL A 92 -9.69 3.44 -11.39
C VAL A 92 -9.03 4.31 -10.34
N ASN A 93 -9.77 5.27 -9.79
CA ASN A 93 -9.31 6.00 -8.62
C ASN A 93 -9.24 5.03 -7.44
N ALA A 94 -8.09 4.94 -6.76
CA ALA A 94 -7.96 4.04 -5.61
C ALA A 94 -6.99 4.58 -4.55
N ALA A 95 -7.23 4.19 -3.30
CA ALA A 95 -6.36 4.42 -2.16
C ALA A 95 -5.77 3.09 -1.68
N ALA A 96 -4.46 3.03 -1.47
CA ALA A 96 -3.82 1.86 -0.88
C ALA A 96 -3.94 1.92 0.66
N ASN A 97 -4.32 0.80 1.25
CA ASN A 97 -4.53 0.66 2.69
C ASN A 97 -3.54 -0.30 3.34
N ALA A 98 -3.17 -1.39 2.65
CA ALA A 98 -2.27 -2.39 3.21
C ALA A 98 -1.34 -2.99 2.16
N VAL A 99 -0.23 -3.55 2.62
CA VAL A 99 0.76 -4.20 1.77
C VAL A 99 1.33 -5.45 2.44
N ALA A 100 1.57 -6.49 1.65
CA ALA A 100 2.27 -7.69 2.08
C ALA A 100 3.32 -8.11 1.03
N LEU A 101 4.34 -8.82 1.51
CA LEU A 101 5.41 -9.36 0.67
C LEU A 101 5.11 -10.81 0.29
N LEU A 102 5.42 -11.15 -0.96
CA LEU A 102 5.49 -12.52 -1.45
C LEU A 102 6.91 -13.06 -1.25
N ALA A 103 7.04 -14.40 -1.22
CA ALA A 103 8.31 -15.07 -0.93
C ALA A 103 9.42 -14.77 -1.96
N ASP A 104 9.06 -14.39 -3.18
CA ASP A 104 9.97 -14.01 -4.27
C ASP A 104 10.32 -12.51 -4.26
N GLY A 105 9.93 -11.78 -3.22
CA GLY A 105 10.18 -10.34 -3.09
C GLY A 105 9.18 -9.46 -3.84
N ARG A 106 8.21 -10.03 -4.56
CA ARG A 106 7.06 -9.27 -5.06
C ARG A 106 6.21 -8.74 -3.92
N MET A 107 5.36 -7.77 -4.23
CA MET A 107 4.50 -7.10 -3.26
C MET A 107 3.05 -7.19 -3.72
N VAL A 108 2.14 -7.33 -2.76
CA VAL A 108 0.70 -7.23 -3.00
C VAL A 108 0.17 -6.08 -2.18
N VAL A 109 -0.48 -5.13 -2.85
CA VAL A 109 -1.08 -3.95 -2.24
C VAL A 109 -2.59 -4.08 -2.33
N VAL A 110 -3.27 -3.87 -1.21
CA VAL A 110 -4.72 -3.86 -1.11
C VAL A 110 -5.19 -2.45 -0.78
N GLY A 111 -6.30 -2.08 -1.40
CA GLY A 111 -6.92 -0.79 -1.26
C GLY A 111 -8.38 -0.82 -1.65
N SER A 112 -8.95 0.37 -1.79
CA SER A 112 -10.35 0.56 -2.16
C SER A 112 -10.45 1.52 -3.33
N ARG A 113 -11.42 1.29 -4.23
CA ARG A 113 -11.76 2.30 -5.23
C ARG A 113 -12.29 3.55 -4.52
N MET A 114 -11.82 4.71 -4.92
CA MET A 114 -12.30 6.01 -4.45
C MET A 114 -13.26 6.63 -5.45
N PHE A 115 -14.15 7.49 -4.95
CA PHE A 115 -15.07 8.30 -5.77
C PHE A 115 -15.95 7.49 -6.73
N SER A 116 -16.17 6.21 -6.42
CA SER A 116 -17.13 5.33 -7.10
C SER A 116 -18.44 5.31 -6.30
N ALA A 117 -19.58 5.18 -6.99
CA ALA A 117 -20.86 4.97 -6.34
C ALA A 117 -20.91 3.65 -5.54
N ASN A 118 -20.20 2.62 -6.05
CA ASN A 118 -20.00 1.32 -5.41
C ASN A 118 -18.49 1.03 -5.41
N PRO A 119 -17.75 1.48 -4.38
CA PRO A 119 -16.33 1.17 -4.28
C PRO A 119 -16.16 -0.33 -4.07
N ASN A 120 -15.09 -0.87 -4.64
CA ASN A 120 -14.76 -2.29 -4.56
C ASN A 120 -13.35 -2.42 -3.99
N PHE A 121 -13.01 -3.60 -3.47
CA PHE A 121 -11.62 -3.92 -3.15
C PHE A 121 -10.79 -3.81 -4.42
N VAL A 122 -9.59 -3.26 -4.30
CA VAL A 122 -8.58 -3.26 -5.36
C VAL A 122 -7.33 -3.94 -4.82
N VAL A 123 -6.87 -4.96 -5.53
CA VAL A 123 -5.62 -5.65 -5.26
C VAL A 123 -4.68 -5.41 -6.44
N ALA A 124 -3.48 -4.92 -6.19
CA ALA A 124 -2.44 -4.78 -7.21
C ALA A 124 -1.20 -5.58 -6.81
N ARG A 125 -0.50 -6.15 -7.80
CA ARG A 125 0.76 -6.88 -7.56
C ARG A 125 1.92 -6.15 -8.23
N TYR A 126 3.05 -6.11 -7.55
CA TYR A 126 4.25 -5.41 -8.00
C TYR A 126 5.46 -6.33 -7.95
N ALA A 127 6.34 -6.21 -8.94
CA ALA A 127 7.69 -6.77 -8.96
C ALA A 127 8.55 -6.16 -7.86
N ALA A 128 9.62 -6.84 -7.44
CA ALA A 128 10.47 -6.42 -6.32
C ALA A 128 11.14 -5.04 -6.51
N ASP A 129 11.28 -4.56 -7.75
CA ASP A 129 11.78 -3.22 -8.10
C ASP A 129 10.70 -2.13 -8.08
N GLY A 130 9.44 -2.53 -7.88
CA GLY A 130 8.28 -1.65 -7.84
C GLY A 130 7.52 -1.55 -9.17
N ALA A 131 7.92 -2.25 -10.22
CA ALA A 131 7.15 -2.30 -11.46
C ALA A 131 5.81 -3.03 -11.24
N LEU A 132 4.73 -2.56 -11.86
CA LEU A 132 3.43 -3.24 -11.78
C LEU A 132 3.50 -4.59 -12.52
N ASP A 133 3.13 -5.67 -11.85
CA ASP A 133 3.09 -7.01 -12.44
C ASP A 133 1.80 -7.19 -13.25
N THR A 134 1.86 -6.86 -14.53
CA THR A 134 0.70 -6.90 -15.44
C THR A 134 0.15 -8.30 -15.71
N SER A 135 0.85 -9.36 -15.30
CA SER A 135 0.35 -10.74 -15.36
C SER A 135 -0.68 -11.06 -14.26
N PHE A 136 -0.80 -10.19 -13.25
CA PHE A 136 -1.77 -10.35 -12.18
C PHE A 136 -3.14 -9.77 -12.55
N GLY A 137 -4.16 -10.62 -12.62
CA GLY A 137 -5.52 -10.18 -12.94
C GLY A 137 -5.59 -9.49 -14.30
N ILE A 138 -6.25 -8.34 -14.36
CA ILE A 138 -6.40 -7.54 -15.59
C ILE A 138 -5.53 -6.29 -15.44
N GLY A 139 -4.49 -6.19 -16.26
CA GLY A 139 -3.57 -5.04 -16.27
C GLY A 139 -2.81 -4.84 -14.96
N GLY A 140 -2.57 -5.91 -14.19
CA GLY A 140 -1.87 -5.88 -12.90
C GLY A 140 -2.75 -5.67 -11.68
N THR A 141 -4.08 -5.66 -11.87
CA THR A 141 -5.05 -5.46 -10.80
C THR A 141 -6.15 -6.51 -10.78
N LEU A 142 -6.72 -6.71 -9.59
CA LEU A 142 -7.94 -7.47 -9.35
C LEU A 142 -8.94 -6.60 -8.60
N SER A 143 -10.19 -6.57 -9.06
CA SER A 143 -11.31 -5.95 -8.36
C SER A 143 -12.14 -7.04 -7.73
N ILE A 144 -12.48 -6.90 -6.45
CA ILE A 144 -13.36 -7.85 -5.75
C ILE A 144 -14.59 -7.08 -5.29
N ASP A 145 -15.74 -7.58 -5.73
CA ASP A 145 -17.07 -7.06 -5.43
C ASP A 145 -17.79 -8.09 -4.57
N PHE A 146 -18.20 -7.67 -3.39
CA PHE A 146 -19.08 -8.42 -2.52
C PHE A 146 -20.49 -7.84 -2.61
N PHE A 147 -21.42 -8.68 -3.07
CA PHE A 147 -22.86 -8.39 -3.06
C PHE A 147 -23.31 -7.17 -3.89
N GLY A 148 -22.44 -6.49 -4.65
CA GLY A 148 -22.77 -5.39 -5.54
C GLY A 148 -22.83 -4.01 -4.90
N PHE A 149 -22.25 -3.83 -3.69
CA PHE A 149 -22.34 -2.59 -2.91
C PHE A 149 -20.94 -2.01 -2.60
N THR A 150 -20.84 -1.26 -1.50
CA THR A 150 -19.59 -0.67 -1.02
C THR A 150 -18.74 -1.72 -0.34
N ASP A 151 -17.55 -1.95 -0.89
CA ASP A 151 -16.55 -2.83 -0.31
C ASP A 151 -15.22 -2.09 -0.21
N LEU A 152 -14.67 -2.01 1.00
CA LEU A 152 -13.42 -1.34 1.28
C LEU A 152 -12.35 -2.38 1.66
N GLY A 153 -11.35 -2.54 0.79
CA GLY A 153 -10.23 -3.43 1.04
C GLY A 153 -9.26 -2.78 2.03
N GLU A 154 -9.04 -3.43 3.17
CA GLU A 154 -8.33 -2.82 4.31
C GLU A 154 -7.07 -3.59 4.69
N ASN A 155 -7.06 -4.92 4.55
CA ASN A 155 -6.00 -5.78 5.04
C ASN A 155 -5.57 -6.81 4.00
N VAL A 156 -4.30 -7.21 4.09
CA VAL A 156 -3.72 -8.29 3.27
C VAL A 156 -2.77 -9.14 4.09
N LEU A 157 -2.83 -10.45 3.87
CA LEU A 157 -1.91 -11.43 4.43
C LEU A 157 -1.51 -12.42 3.34
N VAL A 158 -0.23 -12.79 3.31
CA VAL A 158 0.29 -13.85 2.44
C VAL A 158 0.51 -15.12 3.27
N GLN A 159 -0.08 -16.23 2.83
CA GLN A 159 0.09 -17.54 3.44
C GLN A 159 1.41 -18.18 2.97
N ALA A 160 1.95 -19.13 3.74
CA ALA A 160 3.21 -19.80 3.43
C ALA A 160 3.21 -20.56 2.09
N ASP A 161 2.04 -20.96 1.60
CA ASP A 161 1.83 -21.61 0.31
C ASP A 161 1.63 -20.62 -0.85
N GLY A 162 1.87 -19.32 -0.62
CA GLY A 162 1.76 -18.25 -1.60
C GLY A 162 0.35 -17.72 -1.82
N LYS A 163 -0.68 -18.28 -1.18
CA LYS A 163 -2.05 -17.75 -1.30
C LYS A 163 -2.17 -16.40 -0.59
N ILE A 164 -3.00 -15.52 -1.14
CA ILE A 164 -3.19 -14.17 -0.63
C ILE A 164 -4.58 -14.09 -0.01
N LEU A 165 -4.67 -13.69 1.25
CA LEU A 165 -5.91 -13.37 1.94
C LEU A 165 -6.08 -11.86 1.96
N VAL A 166 -7.25 -11.38 1.56
CA VAL A 166 -7.62 -9.96 1.63
C VAL A 166 -8.93 -9.82 2.39
N SER A 167 -9.04 -8.74 3.16
CA SER A 167 -10.24 -8.49 3.96
C SER A 167 -10.52 -7.01 4.16
N GLY A 168 -11.75 -6.72 4.59
CA GLY A 168 -12.20 -5.39 4.95
C GLY A 168 -13.71 -5.33 5.08
N SER A 169 -14.28 -4.13 5.10
CA SER A 169 -15.73 -3.94 5.18
C SER A 169 -16.43 -4.24 3.86
N ALA A 170 -17.59 -4.88 3.93
CA ALA A 170 -18.43 -5.20 2.78
C ALA A 170 -19.90 -4.93 3.11
N GLN A 171 -20.65 -4.41 2.15
CA GLN A 171 -22.05 -4.03 2.34
C GLN A 171 -23.02 -4.92 1.59
N THR A 172 -24.25 -4.95 2.08
CA THR A 172 -25.41 -5.49 1.37
C THR A 172 -26.51 -4.43 1.35
N LEU A 173 -27.62 -4.69 0.64
CA LEU A 173 -28.81 -3.82 0.68
C LEU A 173 -29.34 -3.52 2.09
N ARG A 174 -29.03 -4.35 3.09
CA ARG A 174 -29.71 -4.34 4.39
C ARG A 174 -28.76 -4.35 5.60
N SER A 175 -27.46 -4.47 5.39
CA SER A 175 -26.49 -4.62 6.48
C SER A 175 -25.08 -4.30 6.02
N ASP A 176 -24.28 -3.78 6.94
CA ASP A 176 -22.82 -3.75 6.87
C ASP A 176 -22.25 -5.04 7.46
N GLY A 177 -21.10 -5.48 6.93
CA GLY A 177 -20.39 -6.67 7.39
C GLY A 177 -18.94 -6.66 6.95
N TYR A 178 -18.35 -7.85 6.84
CA TYR A 178 -16.96 -8.02 6.42
C TYR A 178 -16.86 -8.96 5.22
N GLY A 179 -16.06 -8.56 4.23
CA GLY A 179 -15.69 -9.36 3.08
C GLY A 179 -14.32 -9.98 3.28
N LEU A 180 -14.18 -11.27 3.00
CA LEU A 180 -12.90 -11.98 2.98
C LEU A 180 -12.79 -12.77 1.68
N ALA A 181 -11.68 -12.60 0.98
CA ALA A 181 -11.37 -13.36 -0.21
C ALA A 181 -9.98 -13.99 -0.11
N ARG A 182 -9.86 -15.19 -0.68
CA ARG A 182 -8.57 -15.87 -0.88
C ARG A 182 -8.27 -15.94 -2.36
N ILE A 183 -7.12 -15.41 -2.76
CA ILE A 183 -6.61 -15.41 -4.12
C ILE A 183 -5.56 -16.53 -4.21
N ASN A 184 -5.69 -17.36 -5.24
CA ASN A 184 -4.72 -18.39 -5.61
C ASN A 184 -3.92 -17.85 -6.82
N PRO A 185 -2.73 -17.26 -6.59
CA PRO A 185 -1.97 -16.56 -7.63
C PRO A 185 -1.21 -17.48 -8.58
#